data_AF-A0A8C2FQ48-F1
#
_entry.id   AF-A0A8C2FQ48-F1
#
_cell.length_a   1.000
_cell.length_b   1.000
_cell.length_c   1.000
_cell.angle_alpha   90.00
_cell.angle_beta   90.00
_cell.angle_gamma   90.00
#
_symmetry.space_group_name_H-M   'P 1'
#
loop_
_entity.id
_entity.type
_entity.pdbx_description
1 polymer ?
#
loop_
_entity_poly.entity_id
_entity_poly.type
_entity_poly.pdbx_seq_one_letter_code
_entity_poly.pdbx_strand_id
1 'polypeptide(L)'
;NGSRGKECARMSMEMFREQVFGHGSVVCVCNATYCDSVGRTGLPDPGQFLSYVSSKTGSRLVKSQGQFQKNSTGAALRITLNPSQKYQRIKGFGGAMTDAAAMNILSLSSGAQDQLLRQYFSPDGIEYRFVRVPMASCDFSTRLYTYADTPGDYDLQNFTLAEEDVHMKIPLLQRAQALSAQPLNLFASAWSAPAWLKTNGALIGKGSLKGKPGGKEHKTWAQYYIRFLEEYGKYNLSFWGLTSGNEPTAGEMTNYSFQALGFTPETQRDWIALDLGPRLHSSSFPQTRLMILDDNRLLLPHWAKVVLSDVQAARYVHGIGFHWYLNNIVPPGITLTTTHHLYPEYFLFATEACAGWSPLDRGVRLGSWDRAEDYAHDIIQDLNNFVTGWTDWNLALNQDGGPNWVKNFVDSPIIVDSSKDVFYKQPTFYSMAHFSKFLWEGSQRVGMSFSQHTSLEVSTYIRPDASAVLIILNRSEEEVQFEVWDQTLGFLPGSAPAHSILTLLWSRR
;
A
#
# COMPACT_ATOMS: atom_id res chain seq x y z
N ASN A 1 -0.92 -32.25 28.11
CA ASN A 1 -1.75 -32.84 27.04
C ASN A 1 -2.82 -31.86 26.64
N GLY A 2 -2.71 -31.28 25.44
CA GLY A 2 -3.68 -30.33 24.92
C GLY A 2 -3.12 -29.42 23.83
N SER A 3 -2.49 -30.02 22.81
CA SER A 3 -2.10 -29.34 21.57
C SER A 3 -3.34 -28.87 20.81
N ARG A 4 -3.55 -27.55 20.73
CA ARG A 4 -4.49 -26.83 19.85
C ARG A 4 -3.77 -25.53 19.45
N GLY A 5 -3.62 -25.08 18.22
CA GLY A 5 -3.80 -25.61 16.87
C GLY A 5 -3.02 -24.61 15.98
N LYS A 6 -2.08 -25.11 15.17
CA LYS A 6 -1.29 -24.33 14.21
C LYS A 6 -1.90 -24.59 12.84
N GLU A 7 -2.70 -23.68 12.31
CA GLU A 7 -3.38 -23.91 11.03
C GLU A 7 -3.45 -22.64 10.16
N CYS A 8 -2.56 -22.53 9.16
CA CYS A 8 -2.94 -22.03 7.83
C CYS A 8 -4.02 -23.01 7.29
N ALA A 9 -5.13 -22.52 6.72
CA ALA A 9 -6.36 -23.29 6.41
C ALA A 9 -6.14 -24.76 5.95
N ARG A 10 -6.71 -25.73 6.69
CA ARG A 10 -6.56 -27.19 6.48
C ARG A 10 -7.03 -27.66 5.10
N MET A 11 -6.17 -28.41 4.40
CA MET A 11 -6.48 -29.67 3.71
C MET A 11 -5.19 -30.49 3.44
N SER A 12 -4.94 -31.49 4.29
CA SER A 12 -4.10 -32.72 4.18
C SER A 12 -2.78 -32.76 3.37
N MET A 13 -1.74 -33.25 4.06
CA MET A 13 -0.34 -33.61 3.72
C MET A 13 0.74 -32.59 4.14
N GLU A 14 1.46 -33.02 5.17
CA GLU A 14 2.26 -32.30 6.16
C GLU A 14 3.76 -32.41 5.88
N MET A 15 4.43 -31.26 5.71
CA MET A 15 5.81 -30.96 6.16
C MET A 15 6.29 -29.60 5.64
N PHE A 16 5.63 -29.02 4.63
CA PHE A 16 6.11 -27.81 3.93
C PHE A 16 5.22 -26.57 4.05
N ARG A 17 4.18 -26.54 4.89
CA ARG A 17 3.15 -25.47 4.82
C ARG A 17 3.43 -24.26 5.70
N GLU A 18 4.00 -24.50 6.87
CA GLU A 18 4.39 -23.46 7.84
C GLU A 18 5.86 -23.64 8.20
N GLN A 19 6.61 -22.54 8.20
CA GLN A 19 8.01 -22.58 8.58
C GLN A 19 8.33 -21.51 9.62
N VAL A 20 9.05 -21.93 10.67
CA VAL A 20 9.51 -21.06 11.75
C VAL A 20 10.98 -20.71 11.49
N PHE A 21 11.29 -19.42 11.43
CA PHE A 21 12.65 -18.91 11.27
C PHE A 21 13.17 -18.22 12.56
N GLY A 22 12.44 -18.32 13.68
CA GLY A 22 12.88 -17.81 14.98
C GLY A 22 12.56 -16.34 15.24
N HIS A 23 11.71 -15.70 14.43
CA HIS A 23 11.40 -14.26 14.54
C HIS A 23 10.01 -13.94 15.10
N GLY A 24 9.44 -14.84 15.91
CA GLY A 24 8.21 -14.57 16.68
C GLY A 24 6.92 -15.17 16.10
N SER A 25 6.89 -15.61 14.85
CA SER A 25 5.79 -16.38 14.26
C SER A 25 6.25 -17.24 13.06
N VAL A 26 5.30 -17.73 12.27
CA VAL A 26 5.50 -18.57 11.07
C VAL A 26 5.32 -17.77 9.77
N VAL A 27 5.97 -18.21 8.70
CA VAL A 27 5.57 -17.90 7.32
C VAL A 27 4.76 -19.07 6.74
N CYS A 28 3.79 -18.80 5.86
CA CYS A 28 3.21 -19.89 5.05
C CYS A 28 4.03 -20.01 3.74
N VAL A 29 4.46 -21.22 3.39
CA VAL A 29 5.30 -21.49 2.22
C VAL A 29 4.44 -21.85 1.01
N CYS A 30 4.77 -21.29 -0.15
CA CYS A 30 4.10 -21.55 -1.42
C CYS A 30 5.11 -21.94 -2.49
N ASN A 31 4.66 -22.74 -3.46
CA ASN A 31 5.44 -23.19 -4.61
C ASN A 31 4.55 -23.30 -5.85
N ALA A 32 5.05 -23.92 -6.92
CA ALA A 32 4.31 -24.06 -8.18
C ALA A 32 2.98 -24.85 -8.08
N THR A 33 2.84 -25.73 -7.10
CA THR A 33 1.70 -26.66 -6.97
C THR A 33 0.79 -26.37 -5.77
N TYR A 34 1.24 -25.54 -4.84
CA TYR A 34 0.52 -25.26 -3.61
C TYR A 34 0.76 -23.83 -3.13
N CYS A 35 -0.32 -23.17 -2.71
CA CYS A 35 -0.26 -21.98 -1.88
C CYS A 35 -1.56 -21.89 -1.05
N ASP A 36 -1.48 -21.39 0.18
CA ASP A 36 -2.67 -21.12 0.98
C ASP A 36 -3.46 -19.96 0.38
N SER A 37 -4.79 -19.98 0.53
CA SER A 37 -5.69 -19.01 -0.09
C SER A 37 -6.76 -18.59 0.91
N VAL A 38 -7.17 -17.32 0.85
CA VAL A 38 -8.31 -16.80 1.64
C VAL A 38 -9.63 -17.29 1.06
N GLY A 39 -9.63 -17.54 -0.25
CA GLY A 39 -10.81 -17.89 -1.04
C GLY A 39 -11.75 -16.71 -1.22
N ARG A 40 -12.86 -16.96 -1.93
CA ARG A 40 -13.92 -15.97 -2.11
C ARG A 40 -14.70 -15.75 -0.81
N THR A 41 -14.85 -14.49 -0.42
CA THR A 41 -15.55 -14.10 0.81
C THR A 41 -17.04 -13.85 0.51
N GLY A 42 -17.87 -14.87 0.75
CA GLY A 42 -19.32 -14.73 0.74
C GLY A 42 -19.84 -13.99 1.98
N LEU A 43 -21.02 -13.38 1.87
CA LEU A 43 -21.74 -12.86 3.04
C LEU A 43 -22.40 -14.01 3.82
N PRO A 44 -22.45 -13.94 5.17
CA PRO A 44 -23.22 -14.89 5.96
C PRO A 44 -24.73 -14.61 5.86
N ASP A 45 -25.55 -15.58 6.28
CA ASP A 45 -27.01 -15.41 6.34
C ASP A 45 -27.41 -14.27 7.32
N PRO A 46 -28.57 -13.62 7.14
CA PRO A 46 -29.05 -12.59 8.06
C PRO A 46 -29.06 -13.06 9.53
N GLY A 47 -28.58 -12.20 10.43
CA GLY A 47 -28.42 -12.53 11.86
C GLY A 47 -27.16 -13.31 12.21
N GLN A 48 -26.28 -13.54 11.23
CA GLN A 48 -25.00 -14.21 11.40
C GLN A 48 -23.83 -13.29 11.04
N PHE A 49 -22.64 -13.65 11.49
CA PHE A 49 -21.41 -12.94 11.14
C PHE A 49 -20.28 -13.93 10.83
N LEU A 50 -19.34 -13.50 10.01
CA LEU A 50 -18.07 -14.18 9.77
C LEU A 50 -16.98 -13.47 10.56
N SER A 51 -16.02 -14.26 11.04
CA SER A 51 -14.83 -13.82 11.75
C SER A 51 -13.61 -14.42 11.07
N TYR A 52 -12.59 -13.60 10.79
CA TYR A 52 -11.31 -14.03 10.23
C TYR A 52 -10.22 -13.59 11.19
N VAL A 53 -9.40 -14.53 11.67
CA VAL A 53 -8.36 -14.26 12.68
C VAL A 53 -6.97 -14.62 12.16
N SER A 54 -6.03 -13.69 12.31
CA SER A 54 -4.60 -14.00 12.26
C SER A 54 -3.96 -13.70 13.62
N SER A 55 -2.99 -14.50 14.04
CA SER A 55 -2.34 -14.33 15.36
C SER A 55 -0.85 -14.68 15.33
N LYS A 56 -0.12 -14.17 16.32
CA LYS A 56 1.29 -14.52 16.59
C LYS A 56 1.51 -16.02 16.71
N THR A 57 0.54 -16.73 17.30
CA THR A 57 0.57 -18.18 17.50
C THR A 57 0.44 -19.02 16.23
N GLY A 58 0.12 -18.39 15.09
CA GLY A 58 0.15 -19.05 13.78
C GLY A 58 -1.18 -19.05 13.02
N SER A 59 -2.27 -18.49 13.58
CA SER A 59 -3.52 -18.34 12.81
C SER A 59 -3.29 -17.42 11.62
N ARG A 60 -3.83 -17.77 10.45
CA ARG A 60 -3.71 -17.00 9.21
C ARG A 60 -5.07 -16.92 8.51
N LEU A 61 -5.79 -15.82 8.75
CA LEU A 61 -7.16 -15.59 8.29
C LEU A 61 -8.10 -16.78 8.55
N VAL A 62 -7.96 -17.42 9.72
CA VAL A 62 -8.80 -18.55 10.11
C VAL A 62 -10.25 -18.08 10.19
N LYS A 63 -11.07 -18.62 9.29
CA LYS A 63 -12.50 -18.29 9.18
C LYS A 63 -13.31 -19.04 10.22
N SER A 64 -14.17 -18.33 10.92
CA SER A 64 -15.23 -18.87 11.77
C SER A 64 -16.53 -18.09 11.55
N GLN A 65 -17.62 -18.60 12.12
CA GLN A 65 -18.95 -18.05 11.96
C GLN A 65 -19.67 -18.03 13.31
N GLY A 66 -20.43 -16.97 13.56
CA GLY A 66 -21.18 -16.79 14.79
C GLY A 66 -22.57 -16.21 14.53
N GLN A 67 -23.34 -16.06 15.60
CA GLN A 67 -24.73 -15.59 15.58
C GLN A 67 -24.87 -14.31 16.40
N PHE A 68 -25.72 -13.39 15.95
CA PHE A 68 -26.16 -12.27 16.75
C PHE A 68 -27.07 -12.74 17.89
N GLN A 69 -26.96 -12.05 19.02
CA GLN A 69 -27.76 -12.25 20.20
C GLN A 69 -28.70 -11.06 20.39
N LYS A 70 -29.94 -11.33 20.85
CA LYS A 70 -30.91 -10.25 21.12
C LYS A 70 -30.56 -9.44 22.36
N ASN A 71 -29.97 -10.10 23.35
CA ASN A 71 -29.55 -9.49 24.61
C ASN A 71 -28.03 -9.34 24.62
N SER A 72 -27.56 -8.38 25.40
CA SER A 72 -26.13 -8.22 25.67
C SER A 72 -25.56 -9.50 26.29
N THR A 73 -24.31 -9.80 25.91
CA THR A 73 -23.57 -10.96 26.43
C THR A 73 -23.02 -10.70 27.83
N GLY A 74 -23.07 -9.45 28.30
CA GLY A 74 -22.45 -9.01 29.54
C GLY A 74 -20.94 -8.77 29.42
N ALA A 75 -20.37 -8.75 28.20
CA ALA A 75 -18.97 -8.40 27.99
C ALA A 75 -18.68 -6.97 28.49
N ALA A 76 -17.55 -6.80 29.18
CA ALA A 76 -17.18 -5.51 29.77
C ALA A 76 -16.96 -4.42 28.71
N LEU A 77 -16.38 -4.80 27.56
CA LEU A 77 -16.18 -3.91 26.43
C LEU A 77 -17.30 -4.06 25.40
N ARG A 78 -18.06 -2.98 25.20
CA ARG A 78 -19.04 -2.85 24.11
C ARG A 78 -18.54 -1.85 23.08
N ILE A 79 -18.52 -2.27 21.82
CA ILE A 79 -18.26 -1.44 20.66
C ILE A 79 -19.60 -1.13 19.99
N THR A 80 -20.01 0.13 19.99
CA THR A 80 -21.29 0.55 19.39
C THR A 80 -21.04 1.11 18.00
N LEU A 81 -21.67 0.51 16.98
CA LEU A 81 -21.58 1.00 15.63
C LEU A 81 -22.47 2.24 15.43
N ASN A 82 -21.95 3.29 14.79
CA ASN A 82 -22.71 4.47 14.40
C ASN A 82 -22.64 4.72 12.88
N PRO A 83 -23.50 4.05 12.09
CA PRO A 83 -23.53 4.20 10.63
C PRO A 83 -23.94 5.59 10.14
N SER A 84 -24.52 6.43 11.02
CA SER A 84 -24.96 7.79 10.67
C SER A 84 -23.78 8.77 10.57
N GLN A 85 -22.72 8.53 11.34
CA GLN A 85 -21.48 9.31 11.28
C GLN A 85 -20.60 8.72 10.17
N LYS A 86 -20.45 9.43 9.06
CA LYS A 86 -19.70 8.98 7.88
C LYS A 86 -18.43 9.80 7.71
N TYR A 87 -17.36 9.15 7.25
CA TYR A 87 -16.06 9.78 7.00
C TYR A 87 -15.66 9.67 5.52
N GLN A 88 -14.44 9.21 5.23
CA GLN A 88 -13.93 8.99 3.89
C GLN A 88 -14.36 7.64 3.30
N ARG A 89 -14.34 7.57 1.98
CA ARG A 89 -14.47 6.31 1.23
C ARG A 89 -13.12 5.73 0.89
N ILE A 90 -12.99 4.42 1.02
CA ILE A 90 -11.80 3.67 0.66
C ILE A 90 -11.68 3.63 -0.87
N LYS A 91 -10.48 3.92 -1.35
CA LYS A 91 -10.04 3.73 -2.73
C LYS A 91 -9.50 2.32 -2.92
N GLY A 92 -8.57 1.89 -2.06
CA GLY A 92 -8.06 0.53 -2.08
C GLY A 92 -6.66 0.40 -1.48
N PHE A 93 -6.09 -0.78 -1.70
CA PHE A 93 -4.81 -1.23 -1.14
C PHE A 93 -3.96 -1.87 -2.23
N GLY A 94 -2.64 -1.86 -2.05
CA GLY A 94 -1.72 -2.27 -3.10
C GLY A 94 -0.29 -2.51 -2.66
N GLY A 95 0.57 -2.66 -3.66
CA GLY A 95 2.03 -2.68 -3.53
C GLY A 95 2.72 -2.08 -4.76
N ALA A 96 4.04 -2.08 -4.81
CA ALA A 96 4.86 -1.55 -5.90
C ALA A 96 5.46 -2.66 -6.78
N MET A 97 5.30 -2.51 -8.10
CA MET A 97 5.97 -3.31 -9.13
C MET A 97 7.31 -2.65 -9.49
N THR A 98 8.27 -2.74 -8.56
CA THR A 98 9.65 -2.30 -8.78
C THR A 98 10.41 -3.26 -9.69
N ASP A 99 11.58 -2.85 -10.18
CA ASP A 99 12.47 -3.74 -10.94
C ASP A 99 12.83 -4.97 -10.10
N ALA A 100 13.17 -4.77 -8.82
CA ALA A 100 13.46 -5.84 -7.87
C ALA A 100 12.29 -6.81 -7.68
N ALA A 101 11.07 -6.30 -7.51
CA ALA A 101 9.89 -7.15 -7.39
C ALA A 101 9.66 -7.97 -8.65
N ALA A 102 9.76 -7.33 -9.83
CA ALA A 102 9.61 -8.01 -11.10
C ALA A 102 10.66 -9.10 -11.32
N MET A 103 11.94 -8.82 -11.04
CA MET A 103 13.04 -9.79 -11.12
C MET A 103 12.82 -10.99 -10.20
N ASN A 104 12.40 -10.75 -8.94
CA ASN A 104 12.17 -11.84 -7.99
C ASN A 104 10.99 -12.71 -8.42
N ILE A 105 9.89 -12.12 -8.86
CA ILE A 105 8.75 -12.89 -9.38
C ILE A 105 9.21 -13.73 -10.57
N LEU A 106 9.89 -13.14 -11.55
CA LEU A 106 10.33 -13.85 -12.77
C LEU A 106 11.42 -14.90 -12.52
N SER A 107 12.09 -14.86 -11.37
CA SER A 107 13.07 -15.89 -10.98
C SER A 107 12.44 -17.22 -10.55
N LEU A 108 11.13 -17.25 -10.29
CA LEU A 108 10.37 -18.46 -10.01
C LEU A 108 9.95 -19.18 -11.30
N SER A 109 9.58 -20.45 -11.20
CA SER A 109 8.93 -21.18 -12.30
C SER A 109 7.57 -20.55 -12.66
N SER A 110 7.09 -20.79 -13.88
CA SER A 110 5.81 -20.23 -14.35
C SER A 110 4.63 -20.55 -13.42
N GLY A 111 4.59 -21.76 -12.85
CA GLY A 111 3.55 -22.16 -11.89
C GLY A 111 3.64 -21.38 -10.58
N ALA A 112 4.85 -21.21 -10.03
CA ALA A 112 5.06 -20.46 -8.80
C ALA A 112 4.81 -18.96 -8.98
N GLN A 113 5.16 -18.40 -10.16
CA GLN A 113 4.80 -17.04 -10.55
C GLN A 113 3.28 -16.83 -10.56
N ASP A 114 2.53 -17.74 -11.18
CA ASP A 114 1.06 -17.66 -11.24
C ASP A 114 0.45 -17.72 -9.83
N GLN A 115 0.94 -18.63 -8.98
CA GLN A 115 0.52 -18.71 -7.58
C GLN A 115 0.78 -17.39 -6.85
N LEU A 116 1.98 -16.82 -6.95
CA LEU A 116 2.33 -15.54 -6.31
C LEU A 116 1.41 -14.41 -6.76
N LEU A 117 1.22 -14.22 -8.07
CA LEU A 117 0.34 -13.16 -8.58
C LEU A 117 -1.12 -13.38 -8.15
N ARG A 118 -1.60 -14.62 -8.10
CA ARG A 118 -2.94 -14.94 -7.59
C ARG A 118 -3.12 -14.55 -6.14
N GLN A 119 -2.09 -14.71 -5.30
CA GLN A 119 -2.16 -14.33 -3.89
C GLN A 119 -2.46 -12.84 -3.70
N TYR A 120 -1.88 -11.98 -4.54
CA TYR A 120 -2.17 -10.55 -4.49
C TYR A 120 -3.46 -10.17 -5.20
N PHE A 121 -3.65 -10.57 -6.46
CA PHE A 121 -4.60 -9.90 -7.35
C PHE A 121 -5.90 -10.66 -7.58
N SER A 122 -5.92 -11.98 -7.35
CA SER A 122 -7.08 -12.81 -7.68
C SER A 122 -8.18 -12.78 -6.60
N PRO A 123 -9.43 -13.11 -6.94
CA PRO A 123 -10.52 -13.29 -5.97
C PRO A 123 -10.28 -14.39 -4.91
N ASP A 124 -9.33 -15.29 -5.15
CA ASP A 124 -8.92 -16.31 -4.17
C ASP A 124 -7.78 -15.82 -3.27
N GLY A 125 -7.10 -14.74 -3.68
CA GLY A 125 -6.10 -14.02 -2.89
C GLY A 125 -6.70 -12.87 -2.09
N ILE A 126 -5.92 -11.80 -1.95
CA ILE A 126 -6.24 -10.63 -1.11
C ILE A 126 -6.77 -9.42 -1.91
N GLU A 127 -6.96 -9.59 -3.22
CA GLU A 127 -7.62 -8.65 -4.13
C GLU A 127 -7.04 -7.23 -4.10
N TYR A 128 -5.71 -7.10 -4.14
CA TYR A 128 -5.03 -5.83 -4.37
C TYR A 128 -5.62 -5.10 -5.57
N ARG A 129 -5.86 -3.79 -5.37
CA ARG A 129 -6.50 -2.90 -6.34
C ARG A 129 -5.53 -1.87 -6.89
N PHE A 130 -4.50 -1.51 -6.13
CA PHE A 130 -3.51 -0.52 -6.52
C PHE A 130 -2.17 -1.17 -6.82
N VAL A 131 -1.49 -0.67 -7.84
CA VAL A 131 -0.08 -1.00 -8.09
C VAL A 131 0.70 0.27 -8.38
N ARG A 132 1.71 0.56 -7.56
CA ARG A 132 2.66 1.64 -7.79
C ARG A 132 3.70 1.19 -8.80
N VAL A 133 3.97 2.00 -9.82
CA VAL A 133 4.95 1.69 -10.86
C VAL A 133 6.02 2.79 -10.87
N PRO A 134 7.28 2.46 -10.56
CA PRO A 134 8.37 3.39 -10.74
C PRO A 134 8.53 3.82 -12.19
N MET A 135 8.66 5.13 -12.41
CA MET A 135 9.05 5.69 -13.70
C MET A 135 10.57 5.62 -13.81
N ALA A 136 11.06 4.63 -14.55
CA ALA A 136 12.45 4.21 -14.68
C ALA A 136 13.04 3.64 -13.38
N SER A 137 14.34 3.83 -13.16
CA SER A 137 15.05 3.22 -12.03
C SER A 137 14.77 3.87 -10.67
N CYS A 138 14.79 3.06 -9.62
CA CYS A 138 14.86 3.48 -8.22
C CYS A 138 16.00 2.76 -7.48
N ASP A 139 16.07 2.87 -6.16
CA ASP A 139 17.03 2.11 -5.34
C ASP A 139 16.82 0.60 -5.48
N PHE A 140 15.56 0.15 -5.58
CA PHE A 140 15.15 -1.23 -5.93
C PHE A 140 15.26 -1.55 -7.42
N SER A 141 16.28 -1.01 -8.08
CA SER A 141 16.79 -1.42 -9.39
C SER A 141 18.21 -1.97 -9.24
N THR A 142 18.73 -2.64 -10.28
CA THR A 142 20.12 -3.14 -10.32
C THR A 142 21.10 -2.18 -10.99
N ARG A 143 20.59 -1.14 -11.66
CA ARG A 143 21.38 -0.09 -12.32
C ARG A 143 20.62 1.24 -12.35
N LEU A 144 21.35 2.32 -12.58
CA LEU A 144 20.80 3.66 -12.82
C LEU A 144 20.39 3.81 -14.29
N TYR A 145 19.17 4.26 -14.54
CA TYR A 145 18.68 4.64 -15.87
C TYR A 145 17.46 5.57 -15.80
N THR A 146 17.27 6.35 -16.86
CA THR A 146 15.99 7.02 -17.16
C THR A 146 15.50 6.62 -18.56
N TYR A 147 14.34 7.12 -18.99
CA TYR A 147 13.84 6.87 -20.33
C TYR A 147 14.42 7.82 -21.39
N ALA A 148 15.18 8.85 -20.98
CA ALA A 148 15.68 9.90 -21.87
C ALA A 148 17.09 10.36 -21.48
N ASP A 149 18.04 9.42 -21.42
CA ASP A 149 19.41 9.70 -20.96
C ASP A 149 20.28 10.46 -21.98
N THR A 150 19.83 10.63 -23.24
CA THR A 150 20.53 11.42 -24.26
C THR A 150 20.58 12.91 -23.88
N PRO A 151 21.77 13.50 -23.65
CA PRO A 151 21.87 14.89 -23.20
C PRO A 151 21.31 15.89 -24.22
N GLY A 152 20.50 16.83 -23.74
CA GLY A 152 19.94 17.91 -24.57
C GLY A 152 18.72 17.51 -25.41
N ASP A 153 18.17 16.32 -25.20
CA ASP A 153 16.94 15.86 -25.86
C ASP A 153 15.68 16.50 -25.25
N TYR A 154 15.54 17.82 -25.41
CA TYR A 154 14.41 18.59 -24.88
C TYR A 154 13.07 18.23 -25.53
N ASP A 155 13.10 17.68 -26.75
CA ASP A 155 11.91 17.23 -27.47
C ASP A 155 11.54 15.77 -27.15
N LEU A 156 12.38 15.07 -26.37
CA LEU A 156 12.21 13.67 -25.96
C LEU A 156 12.05 12.70 -27.16
N GLN A 157 12.83 12.95 -28.22
CA GLN A 157 12.83 12.12 -29.43
C GLN A 157 13.42 10.73 -29.18
N ASN A 158 14.36 10.61 -28.23
CA ASN A 158 14.97 9.34 -27.84
C ASN A 158 14.30 8.70 -26.62
N PHE A 159 13.14 9.23 -26.19
CA PHE A 159 12.39 8.65 -25.07
C PHE A 159 12.01 7.19 -25.38
N THR A 160 12.53 6.25 -24.60
CA THR A 160 12.30 4.83 -24.78
C THR A 160 12.16 4.15 -23.42
N LEU A 161 11.17 3.27 -23.28
CA LEU A 161 11.03 2.42 -22.10
C LEU A 161 12.23 1.46 -22.00
N ALA A 162 12.65 1.15 -20.79
CA ALA A 162 13.78 0.26 -20.59
C ALA A 162 13.37 -1.21 -20.75
N GLU A 163 14.36 -2.09 -20.91
CA GLU A 163 14.16 -3.54 -20.95
C GLU A 163 13.42 -4.03 -19.69
N GLU A 164 13.70 -3.42 -18.54
CA GLU A 164 13.03 -3.70 -17.28
C GLU A 164 11.52 -3.44 -17.33
N ASP A 165 11.07 -2.43 -18.08
CA ASP A 165 9.65 -2.19 -18.31
C ASP A 165 9.05 -3.21 -19.27
N VAL A 166 9.64 -3.34 -20.47
CA VAL A 166 9.08 -4.09 -21.60
C VAL A 166 9.07 -5.59 -21.33
N HIS A 167 10.11 -6.12 -20.69
CA HIS A 167 10.27 -7.55 -20.47
C HIS A 167 9.90 -8.03 -19.07
N MET A 168 9.78 -7.12 -18.09
CA MET A 168 9.45 -7.51 -16.71
C MET A 168 8.17 -6.86 -16.18
N LYS A 169 8.16 -5.55 -15.98
CA LYS A 169 7.04 -4.86 -15.30
C LYS A 169 5.75 -4.95 -16.09
N ILE A 170 5.78 -4.61 -17.38
CA ILE A 170 4.58 -4.58 -18.24
C ILE A 170 3.93 -5.97 -18.35
N PRO A 171 4.66 -7.06 -18.70
CA PRO A 171 4.06 -8.39 -18.75
C PRO A 171 3.46 -8.85 -17.42
N LEU A 172 4.12 -8.54 -16.29
CA LEU A 172 3.58 -8.88 -14.96
C LEU A 172 2.34 -8.07 -14.61
N LEU A 173 2.30 -6.78 -14.95
CA LEU A 173 1.11 -5.93 -14.75
C LEU A 173 -0.08 -6.41 -15.58
N GLN A 174 0.13 -6.82 -16.84
CA GLN A 174 -0.92 -7.39 -17.68
C GLN A 174 -1.45 -8.71 -17.10
N ARG A 175 -0.56 -9.58 -16.59
CA ARG A 175 -0.98 -10.81 -15.89
C ARG A 175 -1.75 -10.51 -14.60
N ALA A 176 -1.30 -9.54 -13.81
CA ALA A 176 -2.00 -9.10 -12.61
C ALA A 176 -3.40 -8.55 -12.93
N GLN A 177 -3.54 -7.74 -13.98
CA GLN A 177 -4.84 -7.25 -14.47
C GLN A 177 -5.74 -8.40 -14.90
N ALA A 178 -5.23 -9.39 -15.64
CA ALA A 178 -6.00 -10.54 -16.10
C ALA A 178 -6.50 -11.45 -14.96
N LEU A 179 -5.77 -11.48 -13.83
CA LEU A 179 -6.16 -12.25 -12.64
C LEU A 179 -7.17 -11.51 -11.76
N SER A 180 -7.25 -10.18 -11.87
CA SER A 180 -8.14 -9.36 -11.04
C SER A 180 -9.57 -9.36 -11.56
N ALA A 181 -10.55 -9.42 -10.65
CA ALA A 181 -11.97 -9.36 -11.02
C ALA A 181 -12.42 -7.97 -11.51
N GLN A 182 -11.60 -6.94 -11.28
CA GLN A 182 -11.89 -5.55 -11.63
C GLN A 182 -10.59 -4.90 -12.17
N PRO A 183 -10.64 -3.85 -13.00
CA PRO A 183 -9.43 -3.22 -13.54
C PRO A 183 -8.48 -2.69 -12.44
N LEU A 184 -7.18 -2.95 -12.50
CA LEU A 184 -6.23 -2.42 -11.50
C LEU A 184 -6.05 -0.90 -11.64
N ASN A 185 -5.95 -0.21 -10.50
CA ASN A 185 -5.59 1.21 -10.43
C ASN A 185 -4.07 1.35 -10.38
N LEU A 186 -3.45 1.58 -11.53
CA LEU A 186 -2.01 1.84 -11.59
C LEU A 186 -1.72 3.30 -11.24
N PHE A 187 -0.72 3.56 -10.42
CA PHE A 187 -0.18 4.91 -10.27
C PHE A 187 1.34 4.92 -10.39
N ALA A 188 1.90 6.03 -10.87
CA ALA A 188 3.34 6.12 -11.10
C ALA A 188 3.99 7.27 -10.34
N SER A 189 5.24 7.05 -9.94
CA SER A 189 6.10 8.04 -9.29
C SER A 189 7.48 7.98 -9.94
N ALA A 190 8.07 9.15 -10.20
CA ALA A 190 9.45 9.24 -10.67
C ALA A 190 10.40 9.58 -9.50
N TRP A 191 11.53 8.88 -9.41
CA TRP A 191 12.56 9.17 -8.41
C TRP A 191 13.52 10.27 -8.87
N SER A 192 13.88 10.29 -10.15
CA SER A 192 14.78 11.29 -10.70
C SER A 192 14.40 11.66 -12.12
N ALA A 193 14.65 12.91 -12.48
CA ALA A 193 14.75 13.33 -13.88
C ALA A 193 16.06 12.82 -14.51
N PRO A 194 16.14 12.76 -15.85
CA PRO A 194 17.41 12.60 -16.57
C PRO A 194 18.50 13.53 -16.03
N ALA A 195 19.71 13.00 -15.88
CA ALA A 195 20.82 13.72 -15.25
C ALA A 195 21.10 15.10 -15.88
N TRP A 196 20.98 15.20 -17.21
CA TRP A 196 21.23 16.43 -17.96
C TRP A 196 20.20 17.55 -17.69
N LEU A 197 19.02 17.22 -17.15
CA LEU A 197 18.02 18.19 -16.68
C LEU A 197 18.30 18.71 -15.26
N LYS A 198 19.20 18.08 -14.51
CA LYS A 198 19.41 18.35 -13.07
C LYS A 198 20.61 19.25 -12.79
N THR A 199 20.50 20.10 -11.79
CA THR A 199 21.54 21.09 -11.40
C THR A 199 22.88 20.45 -11.06
N ASN A 200 22.87 19.22 -10.52
CA ASN A 200 24.05 18.45 -10.17
C ASN A 200 24.55 17.50 -11.28
N GLY A 201 23.83 17.37 -12.40
CA GLY A 201 24.23 16.47 -13.48
C GLY A 201 24.24 14.98 -13.13
N ALA A 202 23.52 14.55 -12.08
CA ALA A 202 23.53 13.17 -11.58
C ALA A 202 22.13 12.71 -11.13
N LEU A 203 21.87 11.40 -11.13
CA LEU A 203 20.59 10.86 -10.63
C LEU A 203 20.51 10.88 -9.10
N ILE A 204 21.64 10.83 -8.41
CA ILE A 204 21.74 10.77 -6.94
C ILE A 204 22.22 12.10 -6.34
N GLY A 205 22.15 12.21 -5.01
CA GLY A 205 22.59 13.37 -4.25
C GLY A 205 21.71 14.61 -4.42
N LYS A 206 22.12 15.72 -3.80
CA LYS A 206 21.38 16.98 -3.88
C LYS A 206 21.32 17.51 -5.31
N GLY A 207 20.12 17.65 -5.84
CA GLY A 207 19.90 18.15 -7.20
C GLY A 207 18.42 18.33 -7.54
N SER A 208 18.09 19.50 -8.03
CA SER A 208 16.78 19.89 -8.54
C SER A 208 16.83 20.09 -10.06
N LEU A 209 15.70 20.36 -10.71
CA LEU A 209 15.68 20.73 -12.13
C LEU A 209 16.44 22.05 -12.36
N LYS A 210 17.21 22.13 -13.46
CA LYS A 210 17.83 23.40 -13.87
C LYS A 210 16.75 24.41 -14.28
N GLY A 211 17.12 25.69 -14.19
CA GLY A 211 16.24 26.78 -14.59
C GLY A 211 15.16 27.04 -13.54
N LYS A 212 13.95 27.33 -13.99
CA LYS A 212 12.79 27.66 -13.16
C LYS A 212 11.50 27.09 -13.77
N PRO A 213 10.44 26.89 -12.98
CA PRO A 213 9.11 26.57 -13.47
C PRO A 213 8.66 27.49 -14.63
N GLY A 214 8.02 26.91 -15.65
CA GLY A 214 7.71 27.53 -16.94
C GLY A 214 8.86 27.55 -17.96
N GLY A 215 10.08 27.21 -17.53
CA GLY A 215 11.29 27.11 -18.37
C GLY A 215 11.38 25.79 -19.15
N LYS A 216 12.34 25.71 -20.08
CA LYS A 216 12.47 24.56 -21.00
C LYS A 216 12.69 23.24 -20.27
N GLU A 217 13.51 23.20 -19.22
CA GLU A 217 13.77 21.96 -18.46
C GLU A 217 12.54 21.47 -17.71
N HIS A 218 11.78 22.38 -17.12
CA HIS A 218 10.58 22.06 -16.35
C HIS A 218 9.43 21.59 -17.26
N LYS A 219 9.29 22.21 -18.44
CA LYS A 219 8.38 21.77 -19.51
C LYS A 219 8.74 20.40 -20.07
N THR A 220 10.04 20.16 -20.29
CA THR A 220 10.55 18.86 -20.74
C THR A 220 10.25 17.79 -19.72
N TRP A 221 10.45 18.08 -18.43
CA TRP A 221 10.11 17.15 -17.37
C TRP A 221 8.62 16.86 -17.27
N ALA A 222 7.75 17.88 -17.43
CA ALA A 222 6.31 17.64 -17.54
C ALA A 222 5.95 16.78 -18.76
N GLN A 223 6.62 16.99 -19.91
CA GLN A 223 6.40 16.16 -21.10
C GLN A 223 6.89 14.72 -20.91
N TYR A 224 7.93 14.50 -20.12
CA TYR A 224 8.42 13.16 -19.77
C TYR A 224 7.33 12.31 -19.10
N TYR A 225 6.53 12.90 -18.21
CA TYR A 225 5.38 12.22 -17.60
C TYR A 225 4.33 11.82 -18.64
N ILE A 226 4.07 12.69 -19.63
CA ILE A 226 3.10 12.37 -20.69
C ILE A 226 3.64 11.29 -21.61
N ARG A 227 4.92 11.35 -22.01
CA ARG A 227 5.57 10.30 -22.81
C ARG A 227 5.50 8.95 -22.10
N PHE A 228 5.70 8.91 -20.78
CA PHE A 228 5.52 7.68 -19.99
C PHE A 228 4.10 7.12 -20.09
N LEU A 229 3.06 7.95 -19.92
CA LEU A 229 1.67 7.52 -20.06
C LEU A 229 1.36 7.02 -21.49
N GLU A 230 1.87 7.71 -22.51
CA GLU A 230 1.74 7.32 -23.91
C GLU A 230 2.38 5.96 -24.19
N GLU A 231 3.63 5.75 -23.75
CA GLU A 231 4.37 4.52 -24.01
C GLU A 231 3.79 3.32 -23.28
N TYR A 232 3.37 3.45 -22.01
CA TYR A 232 2.65 2.37 -21.32
C TYR A 232 1.26 2.12 -21.92
N GLY A 233 0.59 3.17 -22.42
CA GLY A 233 -0.69 3.07 -23.11
C GLY A 233 -0.64 2.19 -24.36
N LYS A 234 0.50 2.11 -25.05
CA LYS A 234 0.72 1.19 -26.19
C LYS A 234 0.63 -0.29 -25.79
N TYR A 235 0.81 -0.61 -24.51
CA TYR A 235 0.67 -1.95 -23.96
C TYR A 235 -0.68 -2.16 -23.25
N ASN A 236 -1.68 -1.31 -23.52
CA ASN A 236 -3.01 -1.31 -22.88
C ASN A 236 -2.97 -1.14 -21.36
N LEU A 237 -1.94 -0.48 -20.82
CA LEU A 237 -1.85 -0.13 -19.41
C LEU A 237 -2.17 1.35 -19.23
N SER A 238 -3.30 1.64 -18.57
CA SER A 238 -3.71 2.99 -18.20
C SER A 238 -3.42 3.28 -16.73
N PHE A 239 -3.05 4.53 -16.42
CA PHE A 239 -2.80 4.97 -15.06
C PHE A 239 -4.01 5.69 -14.47
N TRP A 240 -4.40 5.26 -13.28
CA TRP A 240 -5.35 5.97 -12.42
C TRP A 240 -4.75 7.30 -11.93
N GLY A 241 -3.44 7.32 -11.63
CA GLY A 241 -2.81 8.52 -11.12
C GLY A 241 -1.29 8.59 -11.29
N LEU A 242 -0.75 9.75 -10.92
CA LEU A 242 0.66 10.08 -10.86
C LEU A 242 0.93 10.78 -9.52
N THR A 243 2.13 10.65 -9.00
CA THR A 243 2.64 11.59 -8.00
C THR A 243 3.47 12.67 -8.68
N SER A 244 3.69 13.82 -8.03
CA SER A 244 4.59 14.86 -8.54
C SER A 244 6.08 14.47 -8.49
N GLY A 245 6.41 13.29 -7.98
CA GLY A 245 7.78 12.81 -7.78
C GLY A 245 7.93 12.19 -6.40
N ASN A 246 8.70 11.10 -6.32
CA ASN A 246 8.98 10.37 -5.09
C ASN A 246 9.93 11.18 -4.19
N GLU A 247 9.56 11.34 -2.92
CA GLU A 247 10.36 11.96 -1.85
C GLU A 247 11.08 13.24 -2.29
N PRO A 248 10.37 14.30 -2.69
CA PRO A 248 10.96 15.56 -3.13
C PRO A 248 11.98 16.15 -2.14
N THR A 249 11.86 15.86 -0.83
CA THR A 249 12.83 16.34 0.16
C THR A 249 14.19 15.63 0.10
N ALA A 250 14.23 14.38 -0.37
CA ALA A 250 15.46 13.63 -0.49
C ALA A 250 16.45 14.28 -1.46
N GLY A 251 15.96 14.86 -2.55
CA GLY A 251 16.79 15.57 -3.52
C GLY A 251 17.33 16.92 -3.02
N GLU A 252 16.96 17.36 -1.82
CA GLU A 252 17.55 18.51 -1.13
C GLU A 252 18.69 18.13 -0.17
N MET A 253 18.91 16.83 0.06
CA MET A 253 19.94 16.30 0.95
C MET A 253 21.26 16.05 0.21
N THR A 254 22.36 16.64 0.69
CA THR A 254 23.67 16.63 0.00
C THR A 254 24.16 15.22 -0.34
N ASN A 255 24.06 14.29 0.61
CA ASN A 255 24.61 12.93 0.48
C ASN A 255 23.52 11.86 0.33
N TYR A 256 22.39 12.18 -0.30
CA TYR A 256 21.37 11.18 -0.57
C TYR A 256 21.91 10.11 -1.52
N SER A 257 21.79 8.84 -1.14
CA SER A 257 22.58 7.74 -1.70
C SER A 257 22.03 7.15 -2.99
N PHE A 258 20.76 7.43 -3.33
CA PHE A 258 20.10 6.88 -4.52
C PHE A 258 19.30 7.93 -5.29
N GLN A 259 18.56 7.50 -6.31
CA GLN A 259 17.85 8.39 -7.24
C GLN A 259 16.91 9.35 -6.48
N ALA A 260 17.06 10.64 -6.72
CA ALA A 260 16.22 11.67 -6.07
C ALA A 260 16.12 12.93 -6.93
N LEU A 261 15.01 13.67 -6.85
CA LEU A 261 14.84 14.96 -7.49
C LEU A 261 14.28 15.97 -6.49
N GLY A 262 15.06 17.01 -6.20
CA GLY A 262 14.76 17.99 -5.18
C GLY A 262 13.63 18.94 -5.60
N PHE A 263 12.62 19.04 -4.75
CA PHE A 263 11.66 20.14 -4.77
C PHE A 263 11.40 20.64 -3.35
N THR A 264 11.38 21.96 -3.20
CA THR A 264 10.69 22.62 -2.08
C THR A 264 9.19 22.62 -2.34
N PRO A 265 8.32 22.83 -1.33
CA PRO A 265 6.89 22.92 -1.58
C PRO A 265 6.52 24.07 -2.55
N GLU A 266 7.24 25.19 -2.57
CA GLU A 266 7.01 26.30 -3.51
C GLU A 266 7.40 25.92 -4.94
N THR A 267 8.54 25.26 -5.12
CA THR A 267 8.98 24.83 -6.46
C THR A 267 8.11 23.71 -7.01
N GLN A 268 7.62 22.79 -6.15
CA GLN A 268 6.61 21.80 -6.53
C GLN A 268 5.29 22.48 -6.93
N ARG A 269 4.80 23.45 -6.14
CA ARG A 269 3.60 24.25 -6.46
C ARG A 269 3.74 24.92 -7.84
N ASP A 270 4.83 25.64 -8.06
CA ASP A 270 5.03 26.42 -9.27
C ASP A 270 5.18 25.51 -10.51
N TRP A 271 5.88 24.39 -10.37
CA TRP A 271 6.00 23.41 -11.45
C TRP A 271 4.67 22.76 -11.80
N ILE A 272 3.83 22.43 -10.80
CA ILE A 272 2.48 21.93 -11.04
C ILE A 272 1.62 22.98 -11.76
N ALA A 273 1.64 24.22 -11.28
CA ALA A 273 0.82 25.31 -11.83
C ALA A 273 1.20 25.67 -13.28
N LEU A 274 2.50 25.71 -13.58
CA LEU A 274 3.02 26.24 -14.84
C LEU A 274 3.32 25.17 -15.90
N ASP A 275 3.62 23.94 -15.48
CA ASP A 275 4.13 22.90 -16.39
C ASP A 275 3.32 21.60 -16.29
N LEU A 276 3.43 20.83 -15.20
CA LEU A 276 2.86 19.48 -15.12
C LEU A 276 1.34 19.48 -15.24
N GLY A 277 0.65 20.34 -14.47
CA GLY A 277 -0.81 20.41 -14.46
C GLY A 277 -1.39 20.75 -15.83
N PRO A 278 -1.01 21.89 -16.44
CA PRO A 278 -1.46 22.25 -17.79
C PRO A 278 -1.11 21.19 -18.84
N ARG A 279 0.08 20.58 -18.74
CA ARG A 279 0.52 19.57 -19.73
C ARG A 279 -0.27 18.27 -19.61
N LEU A 280 -0.57 17.81 -18.39
CA LEU A 280 -1.42 16.64 -18.16
C LEU A 280 -2.85 16.89 -18.63
N HIS A 281 -3.42 18.06 -18.31
CA HIS A 281 -4.79 18.40 -18.67
C HIS A 281 -5.00 18.59 -20.18
N SER A 282 -3.97 19.02 -20.92
CA SER A 282 -4.01 19.16 -22.38
C SER A 282 -3.57 17.92 -23.15
N SER A 283 -3.14 16.86 -22.44
CA SER A 283 -2.75 15.59 -23.05
C SER A 283 -3.97 14.70 -23.37
N SER A 284 -3.72 13.49 -23.88
CA SER A 284 -4.74 12.46 -24.06
C SER A 284 -5.18 11.79 -22.75
N PHE A 285 -4.64 12.21 -21.59
CA PHE A 285 -4.88 11.61 -20.28
C PHE A 285 -5.39 12.60 -19.21
N PRO A 286 -6.34 13.51 -19.52
CA PRO A 286 -6.77 14.58 -18.60
C PRO A 286 -7.45 14.07 -17.31
N GLN A 287 -7.90 12.81 -17.30
CA GLN A 287 -8.54 12.15 -16.15
C GLN A 287 -7.55 11.60 -15.11
N THR A 288 -6.26 11.55 -15.44
CA THR A 288 -5.22 11.01 -14.55
C THR A 288 -5.11 11.86 -13.30
N ARG A 289 -5.22 11.23 -12.13
CA ARG A 289 -5.17 11.94 -10.85
C ARG A 289 -3.74 12.34 -10.52
N LEU A 290 -3.53 13.56 -10.04
CA LEU A 290 -2.22 14.04 -9.59
C LEU A 290 -2.20 14.13 -8.06
N MET A 291 -1.24 13.44 -7.46
CA MET A 291 -0.95 13.48 -6.02
C MET A 291 0.30 14.31 -5.75
N ILE A 292 0.24 15.22 -4.78
CA ILE A 292 1.41 16.00 -4.34
C ILE A 292 2.11 15.32 -3.16
N LEU A 293 3.22 15.90 -2.70
CA LEU A 293 4.06 15.41 -1.62
C LEU A 293 4.77 14.09 -1.96
N ASP A 294 4.13 12.92 -1.80
CA ASP A 294 4.73 11.58 -1.96
C ASP A 294 6.02 11.42 -1.13
N ASP A 295 5.92 11.80 0.15
CA ASP A 295 7.00 11.85 1.14
C ASP A 295 6.42 11.71 2.56
N ASN A 296 7.25 11.70 3.58
CA ASN A 296 6.88 11.51 4.98
C ASN A 296 5.79 12.48 5.47
N ARG A 297 4.79 11.94 6.20
CA ARG A 297 3.65 12.75 6.68
C ARG A 297 4.02 13.87 7.66
N LEU A 298 5.24 13.88 8.22
CA LEU A 298 5.73 14.98 9.07
C LEU A 298 5.78 16.34 8.35
N LEU A 299 5.84 16.32 7.01
CA LEU A 299 5.84 17.51 6.17
C LEU A 299 4.44 18.14 6.07
N LEU A 300 3.41 17.45 6.57
CA LEU A 300 2.05 17.94 6.67
C LEU A 300 1.78 18.61 8.03
N PRO A 301 0.95 19.68 8.06
CA PRO A 301 0.16 20.21 6.96
C PRO A 301 0.89 21.27 6.11
N HIS A 302 2.16 21.57 6.40
CA HIS A 302 2.87 22.69 5.76
C HIS A 302 2.95 22.58 4.24
N TRP A 303 3.36 21.41 3.73
CA TRP A 303 3.49 21.18 2.29
C TRP A 303 2.15 21.37 1.55
N ALA A 304 1.08 20.80 2.11
CA ALA A 304 -0.27 20.97 1.60
C ALA A 304 -0.70 22.45 1.60
N LYS A 305 -0.38 23.19 2.67
CA LYS A 305 -0.70 24.62 2.73
C LYS A 305 -0.05 25.43 1.62
N VAL A 306 1.24 25.21 1.38
CA VAL A 306 1.99 25.96 0.36
C VAL A 306 1.45 25.66 -1.04
N VAL A 307 1.18 24.40 -1.36
CA VAL A 307 0.74 23.99 -2.70
C VAL A 307 -0.74 24.29 -2.93
N LEU A 308 -1.62 23.93 -1.99
CA LEU A 308 -3.08 23.98 -2.19
C LEU A 308 -3.70 25.35 -1.93
N SER A 309 -2.99 26.27 -1.27
CA SER A 309 -3.46 27.66 -1.15
C SER A 309 -3.31 28.46 -2.44
N ASP A 310 -2.53 27.98 -3.42
CA ASP A 310 -2.44 28.58 -4.74
C ASP A 310 -3.41 27.90 -5.71
N VAL A 311 -4.44 28.64 -6.11
CA VAL A 311 -5.49 28.17 -7.03
C VAL A 311 -4.97 27.75 -8.42
N GLN A 312 -3.80 28.22 -8.86
CA GLN A 312 -3.21 27.82 -10.14
C GLN A 312 -2.62 26.40 -10.06
N ALA A 313 -2.06 26.01 -8.91
CA ALA A 313 -1.61 24.65 -8.66
C ALA A 313 -2.77 23.74 -8.24
N ALA A 314 -3.56 24.19 -7.25
CA ALA A 314 -4.57 23.39 -6.57
C ALA A 314 -5.61 22.77 -7.52
N ARG A 315 -5.99 23.48 -8.61
CA ARG A 315 -6.95 22.98 -9.61
C ARG A 315 -6.52 21.70 -10.34
N TYR A 316 -5.23 21.40 -10.34
CA TYR A 316 -4.69 20.20 -10.98
C TYR A 316 -4.44 19.07 -9.97
N VAL A 317 -4.44 19.39 -8.68
CA VAL A 317 -4.18 18.42 -7.61
C VAL A 317 -5.46 17.71 -7.23
N HIS A 318 -5.38 16.41 -7.00
CA HIS A 318 -6.51 15.58 -6.61
C HIS A 318 -6.37 15.00 -5.20
N GLY A 319 -5.12 14.81 -4.76
CA GLY A 319 -4.83 14.25 -3.45
C GLY A 319 -3.40 14.51 -3.00
N ILE A 320 -3.09 14.00 -1.82
CA ILE A 320 -1.81 14.15 -1.15
C ILE A 320 -1.30 12.74 -0.85
N GLY A 321 -0.19 12.36 -1.47
CA GLY A 321 0.52 11.12 -1.19
C GLY A 321 1.45 11.30 0.01
N PHE A 322 1.57 10.30 0.88
CA PHE A 322 2.54 10.33 1.97
C PHE A 322 3.11 8.96 2.33
N HIS A 323 4.27 8.96 3.01
CA HIS A 323 5.03 7.76 3.37
C HIS A 323 5.06 7.52 4.89
N TRP A 324 5.33 6.26 5.29
CA TRP A 324 5.29 5.75 6.67
C TRP A 324 6.53 6.08 7.54
N TYR A 325 7.73 6.17 6.97
CA TYR A 325 9.00 5.94 7.68
C TYR A 325 9.24 6.79 8.93
N LEU A 326 8.69 7.99 9.02
CA LEU A 326 8.88 8.91 10.15
C LEU A 326 7.62 9.11 11.01
N ASN A 327 6.66 8.19 10.92
CA ASN A 327 5.38 8.25 11.63
C ASN A 327 5.53 8.29 13.17
N ASN A 328 6.60 7.71 13.72
CA ASN A 328 6.85 7.72 15.17
C ASN A 328 7.28 9.10 15.71
N ILE A 329 7.64 10.05 14.84
CA ILE A 329 8.08 11.40 15.26
C ILE A 329 6.88 12.28 15.61
N VAL A 330 5.76 12.13 14.90
CA VAL A 330 4.59 12.98 15.04
C VAL A 330 3.29 12.17 15.00
N PRO A 331 2.30 12.43 15.87
CA PRO A 331 1.03 11.71 15.83
C PRO A 331 0.20 12.10 14.57
N PRO A 332 -0.64 11.21 14.04
CA PRO A 332 -1.41 11.46 12.81
C PRO A 332 -2.45 12.59 12.97
N GLY A 333 -2.87 12.89 14.21
CA GLY A 333 -3.81 13.96 14.50
C GLY A 333 -3.33 15.34 14.03
N ILE A 334 -2.06 15.67 14.26
CA ILE A 334 -1.50 16.99 13.90
C ILE A 334 -1.07 17.07 12.44
N THR A 335 -0.85 15.92 11.77
CA THR A 335 -0.47 15.84 10.36
C THR A 335 -1.66 15.56 9.46
N LEU A 336 -2.21 14.35 9.49
CA LEU A 336 -3.24 13.85 8.58
C LEU A 336 -4.60 14.49 8.87
N THR A 337 -5.08 14.41 10.12
CA THR A 337 -6.39 14.98 10.51
C THR A 337 -6.41 16.51 10.31
N THR A 338 -5.37 17.22 10.75
CA THR A 338 -5.24 18.66 10.48
C THR A 338 -5.26 18.98 8.98
N THR A 339 -4.55 18.19 8.16
CA THR A 339 -4.52 18.42 6.70
C THR A 339 -5.88 18.20 6.07
N HIS A 340 -6.58 17.12 6.46
CA HIS A 340 -7.94 16.87 6.00
C HIS A 340 -8.90 18.00 6.39
N HIS A 341 -8.84 18.51 7.63
CA HIS A 341 -9.70 19.62 8.06
C HIS A 341 -9.43 20.93 7.29
N LEU A 342 -8.18 21.16 6.87
CA LEU A 342 -7.83 22.34 6.07
C LEU A 342 -8.21 22.19 4.59
N TYR A 343 -8.12 20.97 4.06
CA TYR A 343 -8.27 20.67 2.63
C TYR A 343 -9.13 19.40 2.39
N PRO A 344 -10.41 19.38 2.83
CA PRO A 344 -11.22 18.15 2.85
C PRO A 344 -11.58 17.61 1.45
N GLU A 345 -11.51 18.45 0.43
CA GLU A 345 -11.77 18.10 -0.98
C GLU A 345 -10.65 17.25 -1.62
N TYR A 346 -9.46 17.22 -1.00
CA TYR A 346 -8.29 16.51 -1.49
C TYR A 346 -8.08 15.24 -0.67
N PHE A 347 -8.06 14.09 -1.33
CA PHE A 347 -7.91 12.82 -0.61
C PHE A 347 -6.48 12.65 -0.06
N LEU A 348 -6.37 12.01 1.10
CA LEU A 348 -5.09 11.53 1.63
C LEU A 348 -4.89 10.07 1.22
N PHE A 349 -3.68 9.70 0.81
CA PHE A 349 -3.36 8.35 0.37
C PHE A 349 -1.93 7.98 0.79
N ALA A 350 -1.77 6.87 1.51
CA ALA A 350 -0.46 6.34 1.83
C ALA A 350 0.10 5.64 0.58
N THR A 351 1.06 6.27 -0.07
CA THR A 351 1.61 5.84 -1.38
C THR A 351 2.75 4.85 -1.23
N GLU A 352 3.37 4.77 -0.06
CA GLU A 352 4.49 3.88 0.20
C GLU A 352 4.68 3.62 1.70
N ALA A 353 4.98 2.36 2.02
CA ALA A 353 5.30 1.90 3.35
C ALA A 353 6.11 0.60 3.26
N CYS A 354 7.17 0.46 4.06
CA CYS A 354 7.81 -0.83 4.27
C CYS A 354 8.34 -0.99 5.69
N ALA A 355 8.43 -2.23 6.16
CA ALA A 355 9.26 -2.59 7.31
C ALA A 355 10.68 -2.92 6.86
N GLY A 356 11.61 -3.02 7.80
CA GLY A 356 12.98 -3.41 7.46
C GLY A 356 13.88 -2.27 6.97
N TRP A 357 13.42 -1.02 6.99
CA TRP A 357 14.18 0.15 6.50
C TRP A 357 15.13 0.74 7.55
N SER A 358 14.73 0.67 8.83
CA SER A 358 15.46 1.28 9.94
C SER A 358 16.84 0.66 10.12
N PRO A 359 17.89 1.44 10.42
CA PRO A 359 19.23 0.91 10.68
C PRO A 359 19.29 -0.18 11.76
N LEU A 360 18.40 -0.16 12.75
CA LEU A 360 18.37 -1.12 13.86
C LEU A 360 17.58 -2.41 13.56
N ASP A 361 16.77 -2.41 12.50
CA ASP A 361 15.92 -3.54 12.13
C ASP A 361 15.96 -3.72 10.60
N ARG A 362 17.16 -3.66 10.00
CA ARG A 362 17.31 -3.62 8.52
C ARG A 362 17.10 -4.99 7.87
N GLY A 363 16.45 -5.01 6.72
CA GLY A 363 16.30 -6.19 5.86
C GLY A 363 15.21 -7.18 6.32
N VAL A 364 15.21 -8.36 5.73
CA VAL A 364 14.17 -9.39 5.88
C VAL A 364 14.22 -10.06 7.26
N ARG A 365 13.05 -10.26 7.88
CA ARG A 365 12.88 -11.11 9.07
C ARG A 365 11.70 -12.05 8.86
N LEU A 366 12.00 -13.27 8.41
CA LEU A 366 10.99 -14.28 8.06
C LEU A 366 10.14 -14.64 9.29
N GLY A 367 8.83 -14.41 9.21
CA GLY A 367 7.89 -14.72 10.28
C GLY A 367 7.76 -13.66 11.38
N SER A 368 8.23 -12.42 11.15
CA SER A 368 8.10 -11.34 12.13
C SER A 368 6.65 -10.93 12.38
N TRP A 369 6.13 -11.25 13.56
CA TRP A 369 4.78 -10.81 13.97
C TRP A 369 4.73 -9.33 14.34
N ASP A 370 5.80 -8.81 14.96
CA ASP A 370 5.89 -7.40 15.34
C ASP A 370 5.71 -6.50 14.11
N ARG A 371 6.33 -6.86 12.98
CA ARG A 371 6.16 -6.15 11.70
C ARG A 371 4.72 -6.24 11.16
N ALA A 372 4.00 -7.33 11.41
CA ALA A 372 2.59 -7.44 11.03
C ALA A 372 1.68 -6.56 11.89
N GLU A 373 1.96 -6.46 13.18
CA GLU A 373 1.28 -5.51 14.07
C GLU A 373 1.57 -4.08 13.68
N ASP A 374 2.81 -3.75 13.31
CA ASP A 374 3.20 -2.43 12.83
C ASP A 374 2.42 -2.02 11.56
N TYR A 375 2.29 -2.93 10.58
CA TYR A 375 1.46 -2.71 9.38
C TYR A 375 -0.01 -2.46 9.76
N ALA A 376 -0.59 -3.33 10.60
CA ALA A 376 -2.00 -3.22 10.98
C ALA A 376 -2.29 -1.94 11.77
N HIS A 377 -1.37 -1.59 12.68
CA HIS A 377 -1.41 -0.39 13.50
C HIS A 377 -1.40 0.86 12.63
N ASP A 378 -0.44 0.94 11.70
CA ASP A 378 -0.31 2.09 10.80
C ASP A 378 -1.54 2.24 9.90
N ILE A 379 -2.02 1.14 9.28
CA ILE A 379 -3.22 1.18 8.45
C ILE A 379 -4.45 1.61 9.27
N ILE A 380 -4.65 1.09 10.47
CA ILE A 380 -5.78 1.51 11.32
C ILE A 380 -5.66 2.98 11.70
N GLN A 381 -4.47 3.46 12.06
CA GLN A 381 -4.24 4.87 12.36
C GLN A 381 -4.54 5.76 11.17
N ASP A 382 -4.00 5.45 10.00
CA ASP A 382 -4.20 6.19 8.77
C ASP A 382 -5.68 6.26 8.39
N LEU A 383 -6.35 5.12 8.35
CA LEU A 383 -7.77 5.08 8.02
C LEU A 383 -8.63 5.78 9.09
N ASN A 384 -8.23 5.75 10.35
CA ASN A 384 -8.90 6.52 11.40
C ASN A 384 -8.63 8.04 11.32
N ASN A 385 -7.67 8.47 10.49
CA ASN A 385 -7.31 9.86 10.23
C ASN A 385 -7.51 10.24 8.74
N PHE A 386 -8.66 9.83 8.17
CA PHE A 386 -9.17 10.25 6.86
C PHE A 386 -8.41 9.77 5.62
N VAL A 387 -7.45 8.86 5.77
CA VAL A 387 -6.72 8.27 4.65
C VAL A 387 -7.63 7.32 3.87
N THR A 388 -7.52 7.38 2.54
CA THR A 388 -8.43 6.68 1.61
C THR A 388 -7.85 5.39 1.05
N GLY A 389 -6.56 5.15 1.19
CA GLY A 389 -5.92 3.92 0.73
C GLY A 389 -4.46 3.85 1.18
N TRP A 390 -3.88 2.66 1.05
CA TRP A 390 -2.56 2.36 1.59
C TRP A 390 -1.81 1.37 0.69
N THR A 391 -0.57 1.70 0.35
CA THR A 391 0.24 0.94 -0.61
C THR A 391 1.55 0.50 0.06
N ASP A 392 1.74 -0.81 0.11
CA ASP A 392 3.01 -1.42 0.51
C ASP A 392 4.11 -1.08 -0.51
N TRP A 393 5.36 -1.30 -0.14
CA TRP A 393 6.48 -1.12 -1.05
C TRP A 393 6.66 -2.27 -2.01
N ASN A 394 7.82 -2.93 -2.04
CA ASN A 394 8.09 -3.99 -3.01
C ASN A 394 7.10 -5.16 -2.85
N LEU A 395 6.37 -5.51 -3.92
CA LEU A 395 5.47 -6.68 -3.94
C LEU A 395 6.18 -8.00 -3.60
N ALA A 396 7.46 -8.13 -3.95
CA ALA A 396 8.27 -9.27 -3.57
C ALA A 396 9.75 -8.88 -3.49
N LEU A 397 10.49 -9.49 -2.56
CA LEU A 397 11.95 -9.38 -2.47
C LEU A 397 12.57 -10.76 -2.29
N ASN A 398 13.89 -10.89 -2.49
CA ASN A 398 14.60 -12.12 -2.10
C ASN A 398 14.87 -12.16 -0.58
N GLN A 399 15.48 -13.25 -0.10
CA GLN A 399 15.82 -13.42 1.32
C GLN A 399 16.79 -12.38 1.89
N ASP A 400 17.53 -11.67 1.04
CA ASP A 400 18.41 -10.56 1.46
C ASP A 400 17.67 -9.21 1.53
N GLY A 401 16.44 -9.13 1.03
CA GLY A 401 15.66 -7.88 0.95
C GLY A 401 15.98 -7.04 -0.28
N GLY A 402 16.43 -7.66 -1.38
CA GLY A 402 16.78 -7.00 -2.63
C GLY A 402 16.22 -7.72 -3.88
N PRO A 403 16.83 -7.51 -5.07
CA PRO A 403 18.04 -6.71 -5.30
C PRO A 403 17.83 -5.20 -5.09
N ASN A 404 18.90 -4.51 -4.71
CA ASN A 404 18.90 -3.05 -4.52
C ASN A 404 20.34 -2.55 -4.76
N TRP A 405 20.56 -1.66 -5.73
CA TRP A 405 21.91 -1.31 -6.19
C TRP A 405 22.75 -0.57 -5.13
N VAL A 406 22.11 0.08 -4.16
CA VAL A 406 22.77 0.77 -3.02
C VAL A 406 22.75 -0.04 -1.72
N LYS A 407 22.28 -1.30 -1.76
CA LYS A 407 22.14 -2.17 -0.59
C LYS A 407 21.24 -1.56 0.50
N ASN A 408 20.24 -0.78 0.10
CA ASN A 408 19.19 -0.27 0.99
C ASN A 408 18.09 -1.32 1.19
N PHE A 409 18.49 -2.51 1.66
CA PHE A 409 17.58 -3.65 1.78
C PHE A 409 16.49 -3.43 2.83
N VAL A 410 15.28 -3.91 2.53
CA VAL A 410 14.08 -3.83 3.38
C VAL A 410 13.35 -5.17 3.39
N ASP A 411 12.26 -5.28 4.15
CA ASP A 411 11.39 -6.46 4.11
C ASP A 411 10.28 -6.29 3.05
N SER A 412 9.61 -7.38 2.70
CA SER A 412 8.44 -7.38 1.81
C SER A 412 7.45 -8.44 2.29
N PRO A 413 6.12 -8.25 2.10
CA PRO A 413 5.13 -9.25 2.46
C PRO A 413 5.30 -10.61 1.78
N ILE A 414 5.98 -10.68 0.63
CA ILE A 414 6.39 -11.94 0.01
C ILE A 414 7.91 -11.97 -0.19
N ILE A 415 8.53 -13.04 0.30
CA ILE A 415 9.96 -13.30 0.15
C ILE A 415 10.19 -14.50 -0.78
N VAL A 416 10.96 -14.33 -1.84
CA VAL A 416 11.25 -15.35 -2.85
C VAL A 416 12.56 -16.07 -2.52
N ASP A 417 12.53 -17.40 -2.60
CA ASP A 417 13.70 -18.28 -2.58
C ASP A 417 13.72 -19.09 -3.89
N SER A 418 14.31 -18.49 -4.91
CA SER A 418 14.37 -19.06 -6.27
C SER A 418 15.19 -20.35 -6.34
N SER A 419 16.14 -20.55 -5.42
CA SER A 419 16.94 -21.78 -5.33
C SER A 419 16.10 -23.02 -5.04
N LYS A 420 14.92 -22.82 -4.42
CA LYS A 420 13.95 -23.88 -4.09
C LYS A 420 12.66 -23.78 -4.90
N ASP A 421 12.53 -22.80 -5.79
CA ASP A 421 11.27 -22.47 -6.47
C ASP A 421 10.08 -22.27 -5.50
N VAL A 422 10.35 -21.58 -4.38
CA VAL A 422 9.33 -21.26 -3.36
C VAL A 422 9.29 -19.77 -3.05
N PHE A 423 8.16 -19.35 -2.50
CA PHE A 423 8.04 -18.04 -1.87
C PHE A 423 7.35 -18.16 -0.50
N TYR A 424 7.69 -17.25 0.40
CA TYR A 424 7.20 -17.20 1.76
C TYR A 424 6.25 -16.01 1.91
N LYS A 425 5.02 -16.28 2.32
CA LYS A 425 4.07 -15.24 2.72
C LYS A 425 4.34 -14.86 4.17
N GLN A 426 4.81 -13.64 4.37
CA GLN A 426 5.12 -13.08 5.68
C GLN A 426 3.84 -12.77 6.46
N PRO A 427 3.90 -12.68 7.81
CA PRO A 427 2.79 -12.15 8.60
C PRO A 427 2.24 -10.80 8.10
N THR A 428 3.09 -9.93 7.55
CA THR A 428 2.69 -8.65 6.94
C THR A 428 1.75 -8.81 5.73
N PHE A 429 1.86 -9.90 4.97
CA PHE A 429 0.91 -10.23 3.90
C PHE A 429 -0.50 -10.41 4.45
N TYR A 430 -0.62 -11.14 5.56
CA TYR A 430 -1.91 -11.37 6.20
C TYR A 430 -2.44 -10.12 6.89
N SER A 431 -1.55 -9.30 7.46
CA SER A 431 -1.91 -7.96 7.96
C SER A 431 -2.58 -7.13 6.86
N MET A 432 -1.96 -7.03 5.68
CA MET A 432 -2.55 -6.37 4.50
C MET A 432 -3.86 -7.01 4.06
N ALA A 433 -3.96 -8.34 4.15
CA ALA A 433 -5.15 -9.09 3.74
C ALA A 433 -6.38 -8.76 4.58
N HIS A 434 -6.24 -8.49 5.88
CA HIS A 434 -7.35 -8.09 6.75
C HIS A 434 -8.04 -6.78 6.32
N PHE A 435 -7.35 -5.95 5.53
CA PHE A 435 -7.90 -4.73 4.94
C PHE A 435 -8.26 -4.93 3.47
N SER A 436 -7.28 -5.27 2.62
CA SER A 436 -7.45 -5.35 1.16
C SER A 436 -8.57 -6.29 0.72
N LYS A 437 -8.66 -7.47 1.33
CA LYS A 437 -9.68 -8.48 0.98
C LYS A 437 -11.10 -8.05 1.36
N PHE A 438 -11.24 -7.29 2.44
CA PHE A 438 -12.53 -7.01 3.06
C PHE A 438 -13.04 -5.59 2.80
N LEU A 439 -12.15 -4.64 2.50
CA LEU A 439 -12.48 -3.25 2.23
C LEU A 439 -12.36 -2.94 0.74
N TRP A 440 -13.48 -3.09 0.04
CA TRP A 440 -13.57 -2.79 -1.38
C TRP A 440 -13.56 -1.28 -1.64
N GLU A 441 -13.25 -0.90 -2.89
CA GLU A 441 -13.43 0.48 -3.35
C GLU A 441 -14.86 0.96 -3.08
N GLY A 442 -14.99 2.15 -2.50
CA GLY A 442 -16.26 2.74 -2.09
C GLY A 442 -16.71 2.36 -0.68
N SER A 443 -16.03 1.44 0.02
CA SER A 443 -16.32 1.17 1.45
C SER A 443 -16.19 2.45 2.26
N GLN A 444 -17.21 2.76 3.04
CA GLN A 444 -17.33 4.03 3.76
C GLN A 444 -16.98 3.80 5.22
N ARG A 445 -15.93 4.47 5.74
CA ARG A 445 -15.66 4.47 7.18
C ARG A 445 -16.84 5.11 7.91
N VAL A 446 -17.26 4.49 9.01
CA VAL A 446 -18.33 4.98 9.88
C VAL A 446 -17.88 5.12 11.33
N GLY A 447 -18.64 5.90 12.11
CA GLY A 447 -18.35 6.15 13.51
C GLY A 447 -18.55 4.92 14.39
N MET A 448 -17.85 4.91 15.52
CA MET A 448 -18.05 3.93 16.59
C MET A 448 -17.77 4.57 17.95
N SER A 449 -18.31 3.99 19.01
CA SER A 449 -17.98 4.36 20.39
C SER A 449 -17.75 3.13 21.27
N PHE A 450 -17.06 3.32 22.38
CA PHE A 450 -16.70 2.26 23.32
C PHE A 450 -17.35 2.52 24.67
N SER A 451 -17.83 1.47 25.36
CA SER A 451 -18.38 1.59 26.72
C SER A 451 -17.34 1.97 27.77
N GLN A 452 -16.06 1.69 27.50
CA GLN A 452 -14.93 1.97 28.37
C GLN A 452 -13.65 2.13 27.55
N HIS A 453 -12.59 2.60 28.20
CA HIS A 453 -11.26 2.65 27.59
C HIS A 453 -10.79 1.24 27.20
N THR A 454 -10.09 1.12 26.06
CA THR A 454 -9.55 -0.14 25.57
C THR A 454 -8.20 0.06 24.88
N SER A 455 -7.34 -0.96 24.93
CA SER A 455 -6.11 -1.04 24.15
C SER A 455 -6.33 -1.55 22.73
N LEU A 456 -7.54 -2.04 22.41
CA LEU A 456 -7.88 -2.51 21.07
C LEU A 456 -7.91 -1.34 20.10
N GLU A 457 -7.26 -1.53 18.96
CA GLU A 457 -7.31 -0.58 17.85
C GLU A 457 -8.36 -1.06 16.86
N VAL A 458 -9.35 -0.21 16.56
CA VAL A 458 -10.55 -0.62 15.83
C VAL A 458 -10.87 0.36 14.71
N SER A 459 -11.31 -0.18 13.57
CA SER A 459 -11.83 0.61 12.46
C SER A 459 -13.02 -0.09 11.80
N THR A 460 -14.08 0.66 11.46
CA THR A 460 -15.36 0.10 11.01
C THR A 460 -15.90 0.77 9.76
N TYR A 461 -16.49 -0.05 8.88
CA TYR A 461 -16.87 0.33 7.53
C TYR A 461 -18.22 -0.24 7.15
N ILE A 462 -18.92 0.48 6.27
CA ILE A 462 -20.05 -0.04 5.49
C ILE A 462 -19.60 -0.19 4.04
N ARG A 463 -19.65 -1.42 3.52
CA ARG A 463 -19.31 -1.73 2.13
C ARG A 463 -20.40 -1.26 1.15
N PRO A 464 -20.10 -1.15 -0.15
CA PRO A 464 -21.10 -0.79 -1.17
C PRO A 464 -22.30 -1.74 -1.25
N ASP A 465 -22.13 -3.00 -0.87
CA ASP A 465 -23.20 -4.02 -0.78
C ASP A 465 -24.04 -3.90 0.52
N ALA A 466 -23.84 -2.83 1.29
CA ALA A 466 -24.48 -2.54 2.58
C ALA A 466 -24.13 -3.47 3.75
N SER A 467 -23.15 -4.36 3.59
CA SER A 467 -22.60 -5.14 4.71
C SER A 467 -21.63 -4.30 5.55
N ALA A 468 -21.47 -4.69 6.82
CA ALA A 468 -20.52 -4.06 7.74
C ALA A 468 -19.24 -4.89 7.85
N VAL A 469 -18.11 -4.18 7.93
CA VAL A 469 -16.79 -4.74 8.21
C VAL A 469 -16.20 -4.02 9.41
N LEU A 470 -15.76 -4.77 10.41
CA LEU A 470 -15.07 -4.25 11.58
C LEU A 470 -13.73 -4.96 11.73
N ILE A 471 -12.65 -4.19 11.76
CA ILE A 471 -11.27 -4.69 11.89
C ILE A 471 -10.76 -4.29 13.27
N ILE A 472 -10.22 -5.26 14.01
CA ILE A 472 -9.66 -5.11 15.34
C ILE A 472 -8.22 -5.60 15.34
N LEU A 473 -7.32 -4.81 15.90
CA LEU A 473 -5.97 -5.22 16.25
C LEU A 473 -5.83 -5.25 17.78
N ASN A 474 -5.39 -6.39 18.32
CA ASN A 474 -4.98 -6.55 19.71
C ASN A 474 -3.48 -6.80 19.77
N ARG A 475 -2.73 -5.80 20.24
CA ARG A 475 -1.27 -5.87 20.47
C ARG A 475 -0.90 -6.18 21.92
N SER A 476 -1.89 -6.43 22.77
CA SER A 476 -1.66 -6.77 24.18
C SER A 476 -1.40 -8.26 24.36
N GLU A 477 -0.81 -8.59 25.50
CA GLU A 477 -0.50 -9.96 25.93
C GLU A 477 -1.74 -10.74 26.39
N GLU A 478 -2.88 -10.06 26.53
CA GLU A 478 -4.12 -10.63 27.07
C GLU A 478 -5.21 -10.69 26.01
N GLU A 479 -6.05 -11.71 26.12
CA GLU A 479 -7.27 -11.81 25.33
C GLU A 479 -8.31 -10.78 25.83
N VAL A 480 -8.93 -10.05 24.90
CA VAL A 480 -9.97 -9.07 25.22
C VAL A 480 -11.32 -9.57 24.73
N GLN A 481 -12.23 -9.84 25.68
CA GLN A 481 -13.62 -10.16 25.41
C GLN A 481 -14.42 -8.88 25.12
N PHE A 482 -15.23 -8.90 24.07
CA PHE A 482 -16.04 -7.76 23.66
C PHE A 482 -17.39 -8.17 23.08
N GLU A 483 -18.30 -7.19 22.96
CA GLU A 483 -19.49 -7.31 22.13
C GLU A 483 -19.59 -6.12 21.18
N VAL A 484 -20.03 -6.36 19.94
CA VAL A 484 -20.37 -5.30 18.99
C VAL A 484 -21.89 -5.13 18.99
N TRP A 485 -22.36 -3.92 19.25
CA TRP A 485 -23.77 -3.58 19.15
C TRP A 485 -24.08 -2.94 17.80
N ASP A 486 -24.85 -3.65 16.97
CA ASP A 486 -25.49 -3.12 15.76
C ASP A 486 -26.96 -2.86 16.08
N GLN A 487 -27.38 -1.61 15.93
CA GLN A 487 -28.74 -1.16 16.25
C GLN A 487 -29.83 -1.92 15.49
N THR A 488 -29.51 -2.55 14.34
CA THR A 488 -30.48 -3.29 13.52
C THR A 488 -30.53 -4.79 13.85
N LEU A 489 -29.46 -5.38 14.39
CA LEU A 489 -29.32 -6.83 14.54
C LEU A 489 -29.13 -7.32 15.97
N GLY A 490 -28.73 -6.43 16.89
CA GLY A 490 -28.44 -6.77 18.29
C GLY A 490 -26.95 -6.88 18.56
N PHE A 491 -26.54 -7.89 19.32
CA PHE A 491 -25.20 -8.03 19.88
C PHE A 491 -24.42 -9.15 19.23
N LEU A 492 -23.26 -8.83 18.70
CA LEU A 492 -22.28 -9.79 18.20
C LEU A 492 -21.26 -10.06 19.32
N PRO A 493 -21.21 -11.27 19.92
CA PRO A 493 -20.14 -11.64 20.84
C PRO A 493 -18.82 -11.83 20.10
N GLY A 494 -17.73 -11.36 20.67
CA GLY A 494 -16.40 -11.55 20.10
C GLY A 494 -15.32 -11.64 21.17
N SER A 495 -14.19 -12.20 20.76
CA SER A 495 -12.97 -12.18 21.54
C SER A 495 -11.81 -11.84 20.61
N ALA A 496 -10.92 -10.98 21.06
CA ALA A 496 -9.69 -10.62 20.38
C ALA A 496 -8.52 -11.27 21.14
N PRO A 497 -8.00 -12.42 20.67
CA PRO A 497 -6.85 -13.06 21.29
C PRO A 497 -5.64 -12.12 21.43
N ALA A 498 -4.75 -12.41 22.38
CA ALA A 498 -3.48 -11.71 22.49
C ALA A 498 -2.71 -11.74 21.16
N HIS A 499 -2.06 -10.63 20.81
CA HIS A 499 -1.28 -10.50 19.58
C HIS A 499 -2.01 -11.03 18.33
N SER A 500 -3.17 -10.45 18.04
CA SER A 500 -4.04 -10.87 16.94
C SER A 500 -4.64 -9.71 16.16
N ILE A 501 -4.96 -9.99 14.91
CA ILE A 501 -5.80 -9.15 14.06
C ILE A 501 -7.05 -9.95 13.67
N LEU A 502 -8.20 -9.29 13.76
CA LEU A 502 -9.52 -9.86 13.55
C LEU A 502 -10.29 -9.00 12.55
N THR A 503 -10.92 -9.63 11.56
CA THR A 503 -11.91 -8.98 10.70
C THR A 503 -13.27 -9.66 10.87
N LEU A 504 -14.27 -8.87 11.26
CA LEU A 504 -15.68 -9.28 11.36
C LEU A 504 -16.45 -8.75 10.14
N LEU A 505 -17.30 -9.59 9.56
CA LEU A 505 -18.12 -9.27 8.38
C LEU A 505 -19.55 -9.77 8.56
N TRP A 506 -20.56 -8.91 8.38
CA TRP A 506 -21.98 -9.31 8.44
C TRP A 506 -22.87 -8.49 7.51
N SER A 507 -23.96 -9.10 7.03
CA SER A 507 -25.03 -8.37 6.33
C SER A 507 -25.81 -7.52 7.34
N ARG A 508 -26.13 -6.28 6.99
CA ARG A 508 -27.02 -5.41 7.79
C ARG A 508 -28.47 -5.41 7.29
N ARG A 509 -28.76 -6.21 6.27
CA ARG A 509 -30.08 -6.37 5.65
C ARG A 509 -30.51 -7.81 5.66
#